data_AF-A0A9E2G8X0-F1
#
_entry.id   AF-A0A9E2G8X0-F1
#
_cell.length_a   1.000
_cell.length_b   1.000
_cell.length_c   1.000
_cell.angle_alpha   90.00
_cell.angle_beta   90.00
_cell.angle_gamma   90.00
#
_symmetry.space_group_name_H-M   'P 1'
#
loop_
_entity.id
_entity.type
_entity.pdbx_description
1 polymer ?
#
loop_
_entity_poly.entity_id
_entity_poly.type
_entity_poly.pdbx_seq_one_letter_code
_entity_poly.pdbx_strand_id
1 'polypeptide(L)'
;MNDIFELFPKMDIEDNEKDTFLNYIRLKGRFLHKQVYETLLLTDEKAKYSEISRIIRYDKYIRDTLYKYLSALEEQWRAVAFDNFEYELGKIEVVKAEIDITKIIIKKHFSDSTFYWASYNRSFTLNKLIDVFKANRHTIDMNITDEMYQSIKILRNSVMHHNLILFSYKTTVEDVNHEIESLESKISLLWKLLDDEMKYSFEKAINIGNYKGGDFKNQLPNLNRYCLRRFSHGVFI
;
A
#
# COMPACT_ATOMS: atom_id res chain seq x y z
N MET A 1 -25.56 -26.72 8.74
CA MET A 1 -24.55 -25.76 8.25
C MET A 1 -25.04 -25.36 6.87
N ASN A 2 -25.45 -24.10 6.66
CA ASN A 2 -25.97 -23.67 5.35
C ASN A 2 -24.91 -23.95 4.28
N ASP A 3 -25.36 -24.36 3.10
CA ASP A 3 -24.46 -24.60 1.98
C ASP A 3 -23.76 -23.28 1.63
N ILE A 4 -22.43 -23.27 1.61
CA ILE A 4 -21.64 -22.07 1.31
C ILE A 4 -22.01 -21.49 -0.05
N PHE A 5 -22.45 -22.33 -1.00
CA PHE A 5 -22.88 -21.90 -2.33
C PHE A 5 -24.16 -21.06 -2.31
N GLU A 6 -24.98 -21.13 -1.26
CA GLU A 6 -26.13 -20.22 -1.07
C GLU A 6 -25.72 -18.75 -0.97
N LEU A 7 -24.50 -18.46 -0.49
CA LEU A 7 -23.96 -17.10 -0.45
C LEU A 7 -23.52 -16.58 -1.84
N PHE A 8 -23.39 -17.48 -2.81
CA PHE A 8 -22.85 -17.22 -4.14
C PHE A 8 -23.78 -17.74 -5.26
N PRO A 9 -25.06 -17.35 -5.29
CA PRO A 9 -26.08 -17.99 -6.13
C PRO A 9 -25.86 -17.82 -7.64
N LYS A 10 -25.09 -16.81 -8.06
CA LYS A 10 -24.74 -16.52 -9.46
C LYS A 10 -23.26 -16.80 -9.76
N MET A 11 -22.58 -17.54 -8.89
CA MET A 11 -21.18 -17.89 -9.13
C MET A 11 -21.09 -19.03 -10.12
N ASP A 12 -20.29 -18.80 -11.16
CA ASP A 12 -19.90 -19.81 -12.14
C ASP A 12 -18.57 -20.43 -11.68
N ILE A 13 -18.59 -21.70 -11.29
CA ILE A 13 -17.43 -22.42 -10.74
C ILE A 13 -17.32 -23.79 -11.39
N GLU A 14 -16.14 -24.08 -11.93
CA GLU A 14 -15.85 -25.39 -12.50
C GLU A 14 -15.68 -26.45 -11.40
N ASP A 15 -16.01 -27.72 -11.68
CA ASP A 15 -15.96 -28.79 -10.67
C ASP A 15 -14.56 -29.01 -10.08
N ASN A 16 -13.52 -28.84 -10.91
CA ASN A 16 -12.11 -28.90 -10.51
C ASN A 16 -11.67 -27.73 -9.60
N GLU A 17 -12.44 -26.64 -9.53
CA GLU A 17 -12.13 -25.46 -8.72
C GLU A 17 -12.80 -25.49 -7.34
N LYS A 18 -13.84 -26.33 -7.15
CA LYS A 18 -14.67 -26.36 -5.92
C LYS A 18 -13.84 -26.61 -4.65
N ASP A 19 -12.95 -27.59 -4.66
CA ASP A 19 -12.09 -27.89 -3.49
C ASP A 19 -11.15 -26.72 -3.16
N THR A 20 -10.63 -26.06 -4.21
CA THR A 20 -9.78 -24.87 -4.06
C THR A 20 -10.59 -23.72 -3.45
N PHE A 21 -11.81 -23.48 -3.94
CA PHE A 21 -12.72 -22.49 -3.39
C PHE A 21 -13.01 -22.73 -1.91
N LEU A 22 -13.41 -23.95 -1.54
CA LEU A 22 -13.71 -24.31 -0.16
C LEU A 22 -12.51 -24.11 0.78
N ASN A 23 -11.31 -24.50 0.33
CA ASN A 23 -10.09 -24.28 1.10
C ASN A 23 -9.77 -22.78 1.25
N TYR A 24 -9.92 -21.98 0.20
CA TYR A 24 -9.68 -20.54 0.25
C TYR A 24 -10.69 -19.79 1.12
N ILE A 25 -11.97 -20.16 1.06
CA ILE A 25 -13.00 -19.64 1.96
C ILE A 25 -12.62 -19.90 3.42
N ARG A 26 -12.14 -21.11 3.74
CA ARG A 26 -11.66 -21.46 5.08
C ARG A 26 -10.44 -20.62 5.51
N LEU A 27 -9.47 -20.43 4.62
CA LEU A 27 -8.20 -19.77 4.94
C LEU A 27 -8.28 -18.24 4.96
N LYS A 28 -9.13 -17.64 4.11
CA LYS A 28 -9.20 -16.19 3.88
C LYS A 28 -10.50 -15.56 4.36
N GLY A 29 -11.45 -16.38 4.78
CA GLY A 29 -12.78 -15.95 5.15
C GLY A 29 -13.71 -15.79 3.93
N ARG A 30 -15.00 -16.04 4.17
CA ARG A 30 -16.05 -15.94 3.15
C ARG A 30 -16.33 -14.52 2.67
N PHE A 31 -16.19 -13.52 3.54
CA PHE A 31 -16.58 -12.14 3.22
C PHE A 31 -15.65 -11.45 2.23
N LEU A 32 -14.36 -11.81 2.21
CA LEU A 32 -13.44 -11.35 1.18
C LEU A 32 -13.88 -11.81 -0.21
N HIS A 33 -14.23 -13.09 -0.34
CA HIS A 33 -14.75 -13.65 -1.59
C HIS A 33 -16.10 -13.05 -1.95
N LYS A 34 -16.96 -12.84 -0.96
CA LYS A 34 -18.29 -12.25 -1.12
C LYS A 34 -18.21 -10.83 -1.67
N GLN A 35 -17.30 -10.01 -1.14
CA GLN A 35 -17.09 -8.64 -1.60
C GLN A 35 -16.71 -8.62 -3.09
N VAL A 36 -15.70 -9.39 -3.49
CA VAL A 36 -15.27 -9.45 -4.90
C VAL A 36 -16.37 -10.03 -5.80
N TYR A 37 -17.09 -11.06 -5.33
CA TYR A 37 -18.23 -11.62 -6.03
C TYR A 37 -19.32 -10.57 -6.28
N GLU A 38 -19.71 -9.80 -5.27
CA GLU A 38 -20.72 -8.74 -5.40
C GLU A 38 -20.26 -7.61 -6.32
N THR A 39 -18.98 -7.23 -6.25
CA THR A 39 -18.38 -6.23 -7.13
C THR A 39 -18.41 -6.66 -8.60
N LEU A 40 -18.11 -7.93 -8.92
CA LEU A 40 -18.20 -8.44 -10.29
C LEU A 40 -19.65 -8.42 -10.82
N LEU A 41 -20.63 -8.71 -9.96
CA LEU A 41 -22.04 -8.69 -10.33
C LEU A 41 -22.62 -7.29 -10.58
N LEU A 42 -21.84 -6.22 -10.34
CA LEU A 42 -22.23 -4.87 -10.75
C LEU A 42 -22.26 -4.72 -12.28
N THR A 43 -21.44 -5.50 -13.00
CA THR A 43 -21.37 -5.45 -14.48
C THR A 43 -21.73 -6.77 -15.14
N ASP A 44 -21.50 -7.89 -14.46
CA ASP A 44 -21.57 -9.22 -15.07
C ASP A 44 -22.81 -9.99 -14.55
N GLU A 45 -23.47 -10.75 -15.42
CA GLU A 45 -24.65 -11.55 -15.02
C GLU A 45 -24.29 -12.70 -14.07
N LYS A 46 -23.08 -13.24 -14.22
CA LYS A 46 -22.50 -14.32 -13.41
C LYS A 46 -21.05 -13.96 -13.09
N ALA A 47 -20.61 -14.32 -11.89
CA ALA A 47 -19.24 -14.09 -11.46
C ALA A 47 -18.44 -15.41 -11.53
N LYS A 48 -17.38 -15.46 -12.35
CA LYS A 48 -16.54 -16.66 -12.43
C LYS A 48 -15.63 -16.77 -11.22
N TYR A 49 -15.55 -17.94 -10.59
CA TYR A 49 -14.65 -18.14 -9.45
C TYR A 49 -13.18 -17.89 -9.80
N SER A 50 -12.75 -18.30 -10.99
CA SER A 50 -11.39 -18.04 -11.48
C SER A 50 -11.04 -16.54 -11.52
N GLU A 51 -12.01 -15.65 -11.78
CA GLU A 51 -11.86 -14.19 -11.75
C GLU A 51 -11.83 -13.65 -10.32
N ILE A 52 -12.76 -14.10 -9.46
CA ILE A 52 -12.79 -13.75 -8.02
C ILE A 52 -11.44 -14.06 -7.37
N SER A 53 -10.99 -15.30 -7.54
CA SER A 53 -9.72 -15.81 -7.00
C SER A 53 -8.52 -15.02 -7.52
N ARG A 54 -8.60 -14.55 -8.77
CA ARG A 54 -7.54 -13.78 -9.43
C ARG A 54 -7.47 -12.34 -8.93
N ILE A 55 -8.60 -11.65 -8.76
CA ILE A 55 -8.63 -10.30 -8.18
C ILE A 55 -8.06 -10.31 -6.77
N ILE A 56 -8.44 -11.29 -5.94
CA ILE A 56 -7.90 -11.42 -4.56
C ILE A 56 -6.38 -11.60 -4.57
N ARG A 57 -5.85 -12.43 -5.47
CA ARG A 57 -4.39 -12.61 -5.61
C ARG A 57 -3.70 -11.35 -6.11
N TYR A 58 -4.31 -10.64 -7.05
CA TYR A 58 -3.81 -9.39 -7.60
C TYR A 58 -3.73 -8.30 -6.53
N ASP A 59 -4.82 -8.07 -5.79
CA ASP A 59 -4.87 -7.14 -4.67
C ASP A 59 -3.75 -7.41 -3.64
N LYS A 60 -3.56 -8.69 -3.29
CA LYS A 60 -2.45 -9.10 -2.41
C LYS A 60 -1.09 -8.76 -2.99
N TYR A 61 -0.87 -9.03 -4.27
CA TYR A 61 0.39 -8.72 -4.93
C TYR A 61 0.69 -7.22 -4.92
N ILE A 62 -0.30 -6.39 -5.25
CA ILE A 62 -0.15 -4.93 -5.21
C ILE A 62 0.14 -4.48 -3.78
N ARG A 63 -0.59 -4.98 -2.78
CA ARG A 63 -0.33 -4.66 -1.37
C ARG A 63 1.09 -5.03 -0.94
N ASP A 64 1.57 -6.23 -1.24
CA ASP A 64 2.92 -6.67 -0.90
C ASP A 64 3.99 -5.82 -1.61
N THR A 65 3.73 -5.44 -2.86
CA THR A 65 4.59 -4.54 -3.63
C THR A 65 4.66 -3.16 -2.99
N LEU A 66 3.52 -2.56 -2.70
CA LEU A 66 3.45 -1.24 -2.05
C LEU A 66 4.08 -1.26 -0.66
N TYR A 67 3.90 -2.33 0.12
CA TYR A 67 4.54 -2.50 1.41
C TYR A 67 6.06 -2.38 1.31
N LYS A 68 6.66 -3.07 0.33
CA LYS A 68 8.12 -3.01 0.07
C LYS A 68 8.58 -1.58 -0.21
N TYR A 69 7.93 -0.89 -1.14
CA TYR A 69 8.38 0.45 -1.57
C TYR A 69 8.02 1.56 -0.58
N LEU A 70 6.94 1.43 0.18
CA LEU A 70 6.65 2.30 1.33
C LEU A 70 7.71 2.15 2.43
N SER A 71 8.18 0.92 2.67
CA SER A 71 9.26 0.67 3.62
C SER A 71 10.56 1.32 3.15
N ALA A 72 10.89 1.20 1.85
CA ALA A 72 12.05 1.86 1.25
C ALA A 72 11.96 3.40 1.33
N LEU A 73 10.79 3.99 1.09
CA LEU A 73 10.57 5.43 1.27
C LEU A 73 10.78 5.85 2.74
N GLU A 74 10.25 5.07 3.69
CA GLU A 74 10.45 5.35 5.11
C GLU A 74 11.95 5.26 5.50
N GLU A 75 12.70 4.31 4.94
CA GLU A 75 14.14 4.20 5.13
C GLU A 75 14.89 5.42 4.55
N GLN A 76 14.52 5.90 3.37
CA GLN A 76 15.08 7.13 2.78
C GLN A 76 14.83 8.34 3.68
N TRP A 77 13.60 8.51 4.14
CA TRP A 77 13.24 9.59 5.06
C TRP A 77 13.99 9.48 6.40
N ARG A 78 14.17 8.25 6.92
CA ARG A 78 14.99 8.02 8.11
C ARG A 78 16.44 8.43 7.89
N ALA A 79 17.04 8.08 6.75
CA ALA A 79 18.41 8.47 6.43
C ALA A 79 18.57 10.00 6.44
N VAL A 80 17.69 10.72 5.74
CA VAL A 80 17.68 12.20 5.74
C VAL A 80 17.56 12.73 7.17
N ALA A 81 16.66 12.17 7.98
CA ALA A 81 16.48 12.65 9.35
C ALA A 81 17.71 12.38 10.24
N PHE A 82 18.36 11.22 10.11
CA PHE A 82 19.54 10.86 10.93
C PHE A 82 20.79 11.65 10.56
N ASP A 83 20.89 12.08 9.31
CA ASP A 83 21.99 12.92 8.82
C ASP A 83 21.88 14.38 9.26
N ASN A 84 20.66 14.84 9.57
CA ASN A 84 20.41 16.26 9.82
C ASN A 84 19.92 16.58 11.23
N PHE A 85 19.44 15.60 12.00
CA PHE A 85 18.88 15.83 13.32
C PHE A 85 19.58 15.03 14.43
N GLU A 86 19.56 15.64 15.62
CA GLU A 86 19.94 15.04 16.89
C GLU A 86 18.79 15.21 17.89
N TYR A 87 18.74 14.33 18.88
CA TYR A 87 17.89 14.45 20.05
C TYR A 87 18.71 14.97 21.23
N GLU A 88 18.20 15.97 21.95
CA GLU A 88 18.91 16.67 23.05
C GLU A 88 19.15 15.80 24.30
N LEU A 89 18.63 14.57 24.36
CA LEU A 89 18.82 13.65 25.48
C LEU A 89 19.89 12.57 25.22
N GLY A 90 20.47 12.05 26.30
CA GLY A 90 21.41 10.93 26.28
C GLY A 90 20.76 9.59 25.88
N LYS A 91 21.51 8.71 25.23
CA LYS A 91 21.10 7.45 24.59
C LYS A 91 20.06 6.59 25.33
N ILE A 92 20.18 6.44 26.66
CA ILE A 92 19.33 5.55 27.46
C ILE A 92 17.92 6.13 27.66
N GLU A 93 17.79 7.45 27.74
CA GLU A 93 16.51 8.13 27.99
C GLU A 93 15.64 8.17 26.73
N VAL A 94 16.27 8.33 25.55
CA VAL A 94 15.58 8.44 24.25
C VAL A 94 14.80 7.17 23.87
N VAL A 95 15.29 5.99 24.27
CA VAL A 95 14.64 4.71 23.94
C VAL A 95 13.41 4.43 24.81
N LYS A 96 13.29 5.09 25.97
CA LYS A 96 12.24 4.83 26.97
C LYS A 96 11.16 5.91 27.06
N ALA A 97 11.45 7.15 26.65
CA ALA A 97 10.54 8.29 26.76
C ALA A 97 9.78 8.56 25.46
N GLU A 98 8.56 9.11 25.52
CA GLU A 98 7.86 9.55 24.30
C GLU A 98 8.70 10.60 23.55
N ILE A 99 8.74 10.51 22.22
CA ILE A 99 9.48 11.46 21.39
C ILE A 99 8.78 12.82 21.40
N ASP A 100 9.40 13.75 22.11
CA ASP A 100 9.11 15.18 22.10
C ASP A 100 9.87 15.87 20.96
N ILE A 101 9.13 16.46 20.02
CA ILE A 101 9.68 17.14 18.83
C ILE A 101 10.47 18.39 19.21
N THR A 102 10.13 19.04 20.34
CA THR A 102 10.82 20.26 20.79
C THR A 102 12.27 20.03 21.21
N LYS A 103 12.64 18.77 21.49
CA LYS A 103 13.99 18.34 21.85
C LYS A 103 14.82 17.88 20.64
N ILE A 104 14.28 18.04 19.44
CA ILE A 104 15.00 17.74 18.20
C ILE A 104 15.75 18.98 17.78
N ILE A 105 17.06 18.81 17.58
CA ILE A 105 17.97 19.88 17.18
C ILE A 105 18.66 19.54 15.86
N ILE A 106 19.17 20.56 15.19
CA ILE A 106 19.95 20.40 13.96
C ILE A 106 21.31 19.81 14.33
N LYS A 107 21.70 18.75 13.64
CA LYS A 107 23.00 18.11 13.78
C LYS A 107 24.10 19.06 13.30
N LYS A 108 25.09 19.31 14.16
CA LYS A 108 26.18 20.27 13.88
C LYS A 108 27.46 19.60 13.37
N HIS A 109 27.62 18.31 13.62
CA HIS A 109 28.84 17.56 13.30
C HIS A 109 28.50 16.22 12.67
N PHE A 110 29.39 15.72 11.79
CA PHE A 110 29.27 14.37 11.23
C PHE A 110 29.73 13.34 12.27
N SER A 111 28.84 13.04 13.22
CA SER A 111 29.03 12.08 14.33
C SER A 111 27.85 11.11 14.43
N ASP A 112 27.87 10.24 15.43
CA ASP A 112 26.73 9.39 15.80
C ASP A 112 25.44 10.22 15.94
N SER A 113 24.32 9.70 15.43
CA SER A 113 23.01 10.37 15.54
C SER A 113 22.27 9.89 16.79
N THR A 114 22.07 10.77 17.77
CA THR A 114 21.16 10.50 18.90
C THR A 114 19.72 10.29 18.42
N PHE A 115 19.36 10.88 17.28
CA PHE A 115 18.06 10.68 16.63
C PHE A 115 17.90 9.27 16.06
N TYR A 116 18.98 8.64 15.59
CA TYR A 116 18.97 7.21 15.24
C TYR A 116 18.59 6.34 16.44
N TRP A 117 19.09 6.65 17.64
CA TRP A 117 18.70 5.90 18.85
C TRP A 117 17.23 6.13 19.22
N ALA A 118 16.69 7.33 18.96
CA ALA A 118 15.25 7.61 19.11
C ALA A 118 14.39 6.69 18.23
N SER A 119 14.93 6.22 17.11
CA SER A 119 14.20 5.35 16.19
C SER A 119 13.86 3.96 16.74
N TYR A 120 14.53 3.53 17.82
CA TYR A 120 14.21 2.29 18.55
C TYR A 120 13.07 2.46 19.56
N ASN A 121 12.61 3.70 19.78
CA ASN A 121 11.47 3.96 20.64
C ASN A 121 10.18 3.46 19.99
N ARG A 122 9.28 2.84 20.77
CA ARG A 122 7.98 2.35 20.27
C ARG A 122 7.08 3.46 19.71
N SER A 123 7.25 4.71 20.15
CA SER A 123 6.51 5.86 19.60
C SER A 123 7.10 6.39 18.29
N PHE A 124 8.28 5.92 17.86
CA PHE A 124 8.87 6.32 16.59
C PHE A 124 8.09 5.66 15.45
N THR A 125 7.21 6.45 14.83
CA THR A 125 6.37 6.04 13.71
C THR A 125 6.63 6.95 12.52
N LEU A 126 6.15 6.54 11.34
CA LEU A 126 6.13 7.41 10.17
C LEU A 126 5.47 8.77 10.46
N ASN A 127 4.40 8.81 11.27
CA ASN A 127 3.77 10.07 11.67
C ASN A 127 4.75 10.96 12.43
N LYS A 128 5.47 10.39 13.40
CA LYS A 128 6.44 11.14 14.19
C LYS A 128 7.55 11.69 13.28
N LEU A 129 8.05 10.87 12.35
CA LEU A 129 9.05 11.28 11.36
C LEU A 129 8.55 12.44 10.47
N ILE A 130 7.31 12.37 10.01
CA ILE A 130 6.65 13.46 9.27
C ILE A 130 6.56 14.73 10.13
N ASP A 131 6.18 14.61 11.40
CA ASP A 131 6.08 15.75 12.32
C ASP A 131 7.44 16.43 12.51
N VAL A 132 8.54 15.66 12.57
CA VAL A 132 9.91 16.19 12.62
C VAL A 132 10.21 17.03 11.38
N PHE A 133 9.93 16.53 10.19
CA PHE A 133 10.17 17.28 8.95
C PHE A 133 9.31 18.54 8.84
N LYS A 134 8.06 18.47 9.29
CA LYS A 134 7.17 19.64 9.30
C LYS A 134 7.67 20.73 10.23
N ALA A 135 8.06 20.37 11.46
CA ALA A 135 8.58 21.31 12.44
C ALA A 135 9.91 21.97 11.98
N ASN A 136 10.72 21.23 11.21
CA ASN A 136 12.04 21.65 10.78
C ASN A 136 12.15 22.00 9.29
N ARG A 137 11.02 22.30 8.62
CA ARG A 137 11.01 22.63 7.17
C ARG A 137 11.87 23.85 6.81
N HIS A 138 12.04 24.77 7.76
CA HIS A 138 12.92 25.94 7.61
C HIS A 138 14.42 25.58 7.54
N THR A 139 14.79 24.37 7.97
CA THR A 139 16.15 23.85 7.90
C THR A 139 16.34 22.88 6.73
N ILE A 140 15.39 21.97 6.54
CA ILE A 140 15.43 20.96 5.48
C ILE A 140 14.13 21.02 4.70
N ASP A 141 14.22 21.52 3.48
CA ASP A 141 13.10 21.45 2.55
C ASP A 141 13.28 20.28 1.60
N MET A 142 12.53 19.20 1.85
CA MET A 142 12.46 18.05 0.94
C MET A 142 11.52 18.29 -0.25
N ASN A 143 10.93 19.49 -0.38
CA ASN A 143 9.91 19.82 -1.37
C ASN A 143 8.69 18.88 -1.29
N ILE A 144 8.33 18.47 -0.07
CA ILE A 144 7.16 17.61 0.24
C ILE A 144 6.10 18.45 0.95
N THR A 145 4.92 18.53 0.35
CA THR A 145 3.78 19.26 0.93
C THR A 145 3.07 18.44 2.00
N ASP A 146 2.26 19.12 2.81
CA ASP A 146 1.43 18.47 3.83
C ASP A 146 0.44 17.48 3.23
N GLU A 147 -0.11 17.80 2.05
CA GLU A 147 -1.00 16.92 1.30
C GLU A 147 -0.27 15.65 0.84
N MET A 148 0.96 15.79 0.35
CA MET A 148 1.78 14.63 -0.04
C MET A 148 2.05 13.71 1.15
N TYR A 149 2.39 14.27 2.32
CA TYR A 149 2.55 13.49 3.55
C TYR A 149 1.26 12.76 3.95
N GLN A 150 0.10 13.43 3.90
CA GLN A 150 -1.17 12.78 4.22
C GLN A 150 -1.51 11.68 3.23
N SER A 151 -1.26 11.90 1.95
CA SER A 151 -1.51 10.92 0.89
C SER A 151 -0.67 9.64 1.08
N ILE A 152 0.62 9.77 1.41
CA ILE A 152 1.48 8.63 1.76
C ILE A 152 1.02 7.94 3.04
N LYS A 153 0.61 8.68 4.06
CA LYS A 153 0.07 8.12 5.30
C LYS A 153 -1.19 7.29 5.04
N ILE A 154 -2.12 7.80 4.22
CA ILE A 154 -3.34 7.10 3.84
C ILE A 154 -3.00 5.82 3.07
N LEU A 155 -2.09 5.90 2.08
CA LEU A 155 -1.63 4.73 1.32
C LEU A 155 -0.97 3.68 2.23
N ARG A 156 -0.09 4.12 3.14
CA ARG A 156 0.57 3.24 4.08
C ARG A 156 -0.43 2.54 4.98
N ASN A 157 -1.42 3.25 5.50
CA ASN A 157 -2.46 2.64 6.33
C ASN A 157 -3.29 1.63 5.54
N SER A 158 -3.74 1.97 4.31
CA SER A 158 -4.53 1.03 3.51
C SER A 158 -3.76 -0.26 3.18
N VAL A 159 -2.45 -0.15 2.89
CA VAL A 159 -1.57 -1.31 2.64
C VAL A 159 -1.37 -2.18 3.89
N MET A 160 -1.35 -1.58 5.08
CA MET A 160 -1.15 -2.32 6.35
C MET A 160 -2.43 -2.98 6.86
N HIS A 161 -3.60 -2.47 6.48
CA HIS A 161 -4.88 -3.12 6.78
C HIS A 161 -5.08 -4.29 5.80
N HIS A 162 -5.36 -5.49 6.32
CA HIS A 162 -5.56 -6.70 5.52
C HIS A 162 -6.89 -6.73 4.71
N ASN A 163 -7.41 -5.56 4.34
CA ASN A 163 -8.56 -5.40 3.47
C ASN A 163 -8.11 -5.30 2.01
N LEU A 164 -9.07 -5.42 1.07
CA LEU A 164 -8.83 -5.04 -0.31
C LEU A 164 -8.45 -3.55 -0.38
N ILE A 165 -7.42 -3.25 -1.15
CA ILE A 165 -6.93 -1.88 -1.39
C ILE A 165 -7.47 -1.31 -2.70
N LEU A 166 -7.86 -2.15 -3.65
CA LEU A 166 -8.38 -1.72 -4.95
C LEU A 166 -9.78 -1.13 -4.83
N PHE A 167 -10.61 -1.73 -3.98
CA PHE A 167 -11.97 -1.27 -3.73
C PHE A 167 -12.50 -1.77 -2.38
N SER A 168 -13.31 -0.95 -1.74
CA SER A 168 -14.00 -1.24 -0.48
C SER A 168 -15.40 -1.83 -0.73
N TYR A 169 -16.31 -1.74 0.25
CA TYR A 169 -17.69 -2.28 0.18
C TYR A 169 -18.61 -1.35 -0.64
N LYS A 170 -18.17 -0.91 -1.81
CA LYS A 170 -18.90 0.05 -2.64
C LYS A 170 -20.02 -0.58 -3.45
N THR A 171 -21.02 0.23 -3.78
CA THR A 171 -22.30 -0.22 -4.34
C THR A 171 -22.46 0.00 -5.83
N THR A 172 -21.61 0.84 -6.45
CA THR A 172 -21.69 1.18 -7.87
C THR A 172 -20.34 1.00 -8.57
N VAL A 173 -20.37 0.90 -9.89
CA VAL A 173 -19.16 0.80 -10.72
C VAL A 173 -18.34 2.09 -10.62
N GLU A 174 -19.03 3.23 -10.57
CA GLU A 174 -18.42 4.56 -10.44
C GLU A 174 -17.65 4.71 -9.13
N ASP A 175 -18.21 4.23 -8.01
CA ASP A 175 -17.53 4.27 -6.72
C ASP A 175 -16.26 3.42 -6.71
N VAL A 176 -16.33 2.22 -7.33
CA VAL A 176 -15.18 1.31 -7.46
C VAL A 176 -14.10 1.96 -8.32
N ASN A 177 -14.47 2.56 -9.46
CA ASN A 177 -13.53 3.26 -10.33
C ASN A 177 -12.87 4.43 -9.60
N HIS A 178 -13.63 5.22 -8.84
CA HIS A 178 -13.07 6.33 -8.09
C HIS A 178 -12.05 5.86 -7.04
N GLU A 179 -12.27 4.72 -6.38
CA GLU A 179 -11.29 4.17 -5.44
C GLU A 179 -10.01 3.70 -6.14
N ILE A 180 -10.14 3.05 -7.31
CA ILE A 180 -8.99 2.64 -8.13
C ILE A 180 -8.18 3.88 -8.54
N GLU A 181 -8.82 4.91 -9.10
CA GLU A 181 -8.15 6.16 -9.48
C GLU A 181 -7.49 6.86 -8.29
N SER A 182 -8.17 6.83 -7.14
CA SER A 182 -7.64 7.38 -5.89
C SER A 182 -6.41 6.61 -5.43
N LEU A 183 -6.39 5.27 -5.54
CA LEU A 183 -5.22 4.45 -5.26
C LEU A 183 -4.09 4.74 -6.25
N GLU A 184 -4.39 4.79 -7.55
CA GLU A 184 -3.44 5.12 -8.61
C GLU A 184 -2.74 6.46 -8.37
N SER A 185 -3.48 7.52 -8.01
CA SER A 185 -2.90 8.81 -7.66
C SER A 185 -1.90 8.73 -6.50
N LYS A 186 -2.21 7.94 -5.47
CA LYS A 186 -1.29 7.71 -4.34
C LYS A 186 -0.06 6.90 -4.75
N ILE A 187 -0.21 5.94 -5.65
CA ILE A 187 0.90 5.15 -6.20
C ILE A 187 1.83 6.05 -7.05
N SER A 188 1.26 6.91 -7.89
CA SER A 188 2.02 7.91 -8.65
C SER A 188 2.80 8.86 -7.75
N LEU A 189 2.18 9.29 -6.64
CA LEU A 189 2.88 10.09 -5.63
C LEU A 189 4.03 9.31 -4.98
N LEU A 190 3.82 8.05 -4.62
CA LEU A 190 4.89 7.20 -4.08
C LEU A 190 6.05 7.11 -5.07
N TRP A 191 5.77 6.85 -6.36
CA TRP A 191 6.80 6.84 -7.41
C TRP A 191 7.58 8.15 -7.46
N LYS A 192 6.89 9.30 -7.36
CA LYS A 192 7.53 10.62 -7.40
C LYS A 192 8.48 10.83 -6.21
N LEU A 193 8.14 10.27 -5.06
CA LEU A 193 8.88 10.44 -3.80
C LEU A 193 10.00 9.41 -3.59
N LEU A 194 10.00 8.31 -4.34
CA LEU A 194 11.09 7.34 -4.32
C LEU A 194 12.35 7.93 -4.96
N ASP A 195 13.50 7.47 -4.46
CA ASP A 195 14.78 7.62 -5.13
C ASP A 195 14.75 7.15 -6.60
N ASP A 196 15.50 7.86 -7.46
CA ASP A 196 15.53 7.63 -8.90
C ASP A 196 15.95 6.20 -9.28
N GLU A 197 16.86 5.59 -8.51
CA GLU A 197 17.31 4.22 -8.74
C GLU A 197 16.18 3.19 -8.53
N MET A 198 15.18 3.52 -7.71
CA MET A 198 14.06 2.64 -7.40
C MET A 198 12.88 2.78 -8.38
N LYS A 199 12.76 3.92 -9.08
CA LYS A 199 11.59 4.25 -9.92
C LYS A 199 11.31 3.22 -10.99
N TYR A 200 12.34 2.77 -11.72
CA TYR A 200 12.19 1.76 -12.77
C TYR A 200 11.74 0.41 -12.20
N SER A 201 12.36 -0.02 -11.10
CA SER A 201 12.00 -1.28 -10.43
C SER A 201 10.59 -1.23 -9.84
N PHE A 202 10.17 -0.05 -9.35
CA PHE A 202 8.83 0.17 -8.84
C PHE A 202 7.80 0.07 -9.96
N GLU A 203 8.02 0.77 -11.06
CA GLU A 203 7.13 0.73 -12.23
C GLU A 203 6.98 -0.69 -12.77
N LYS A 204 8.10 -1.40 -12.92
CA LYS A 204 8.09 -2.79 -13.37
C LYS A 204 7.31 -3.68 -12.40
N ALA A 205 7.47 -3.50 -11.09
CA ALA A 205 6.76 -4.29 -10.09
C ALA A 205 5.25 -4.05 -10.13
N ILE A 206 4.80 -2.79 -10.20
CA ILE A 206 3.37 -2.46 -10.34
C ILE A 206 2.78 -3.13 -11.59
N ASN A 207 3.46 -3.00 -12.73
CA ASN A 207 3.00 -3.60 -13.97
C ASN A 207 3.04 -5.13 -13.96
N ILE A 208 4.01 -5.78 -13.31
CA ILE A 208 4.06 -7.25 -13.23
C ILE A 208 2.78 -7.82 -12.59
N GLY A 209 2.17 -7.09 -11.65
CA GLY A 209 0.89 -7.50 -11.06
C GLY A 209 -0.20 -7.72 -12.11
N ASN A 210 -0.15 -6.98 -13.21
CA ASN A 210 -1.13 -7.04 -14.30
C ASN A 210 -1.02 -8.34 -15.15
N TYR A 211 -0.09 -9.23 -14.80
CA TYR A 211 0.24 -10.43 -15.57
C TYR A 211 0.25 -11.69 -14.71
N LYS A 212 -0.32 -12.78 -15.23
CA LYS A 212 -0.41 -14.08 -14.53
C LYS A 212 0.99 -14.64 -14.27
N GLY A 213 1.36 -14.81 -12.99
CA GLY A 213 2.64 -15.43 -12.60
C GLY A 213 3.87 -14.66 -13.09
N GLY A 214 3.73 -13.37 -13.42
CA GLY A 214 4.80 -12.56 -14.01
C GLY A 214 5.06 -12.82 -15.50
N ASP A 215 4.21 -13.59 -16.18
CA ASP A 215 4.28 -13.82 -17.63
C ASP A 215 3.54 -12.72 -18.40
N PHE A 216 4.31 -11.83 -19.05
CA PHE A 216 3.82 -10.71 -19.85
C PHE A 216 2.88 -11.10 -21.01
N LYS A 217 2.76 -12.40 -21.34
CA LYS A 217 1.83 -12.89 -22.37
C LYS A 217 0.43 -13.21 -21.85
N ASN A 218 0.25 -13.30 -20.54
CA ASN A 218 -1.01 -13.70 -19.90
C ASN A 218 -1.56 -12.56 -19.04
N GLN A 219 -2.01 -11.49 -19.70
CA GLN A 219 -2.62 -10.32 -19.06
C GLN A 219 -3.91 -10.70 -18.30
N LEU A 220 -4.17 -10.02 -17.19
CA LEU A 220 -5.43 -10.17 -16.47
C LEU A 220 -6.61 -9.73 -17.36
N PRO A 221 -7.67 -10.55 -17.50
CA PRO A 221 -8.91 -10.09 -18.13
C PRO A 221 -9.49 -8.91 -17.33
N ASN A 222 -10.08 -7.95 -18.02
CA ASN A 222 -10.69 -6.75 -17.42
C ASN A 222 -9.72 -5.87 -16.61
N LEU A 223 -8.46 -5.74 -17.06
CA LEU A 223 -7.47 -4.84 -16.44
C LEU A 223 -8.03 -3.45 -16.12
N ASN A 224 -8.93 -2.96 -16.97
CA ASN A 224 -9.49 -1.63 -16.89
C ASN A 224 -10.66 -1.49 -15.91
N ARG A 225 -11.26 -2.59 -15.40
CA ARG A 225 -12.47 -2.52 -14.55
C ARG A 225 -12.18 -2.64 -13.06
N TYR A 226 -11.31 -3.57 -12.68
CA TYR A 226 -11.10 -3.94 -11.26
C TYR A 226 -9.62 -4.11 -10.91
N CYS A 227 -8.73 -3.62 -11.76
CA CYS A 227 -7.29 -3.63 -11.56
C CYS A 227 -6.73 -2.24 -11.85
N LEU A 228 -5.46 -2.02 -11.49
CA LEU A 228 -4.76 -0.80 -11.86
C LEU A 228 -4.51 -0.78 -13.37
N ARG A 229 -4.57 0.41 -13.96
CA ARG A 229 -4.16 0.67 -15.34
C ARG A 229 -2.66 0.41 -15.52
N ARG A 230 -2.19 0.53 -16.77
CA ARG A 230 -0.75 0.38 -17.04
C ARG A 230 -0.01 1.56 -16.43
N PHE A 231 1.03 1.30 -15.67
CA PHE A 231 1.84 2.34 -15.05
C PHE A 231 3.08 2.63 -15.90
N SER A 232 3.35 3.90 -16.20
CA SER A 232 4.44 4.30 -17.09
C SER A 232 4.91 5.70 -16.71
N HIS A 233 6.21 5.86 -16.45
CA HIS A 233 6.83 7.15 -16.14
C HIS A 233 6.11 7.91 -15.01
N GLY A 234 5.68 7.19 -13.97
CA GLY A 234 5.02 7.79 -12.81
C GLY A 234 3.54 8.12 -12.99
N VAL A 235 2.90 7.71 -14.09
CA VAL A 235 1.47 7.92 -14.34
C VAL A 235 0.78 6.65 -14.84
N PHE A 236 -0.52 6.55 -14.58
CA PHE A 236 -1.37 5.46 -15.06
C PHE A 236 -2.02 5.82 -16.40
N ILE A 237 -1.94 4.92 -17.39
CA ILE A 237 -2.41 5.08 -18.79
C ILE A 237 -3.27 3.91 -19.26
#